data_AF-A0AAW9K2F0-F1
#
_entry.id   AF-A0AAW9K2F0-F1
#
_cell.length_a   1.000
_cell.length_b   1.000
_cell.length_c   1.000
_cell.angle_alpha   90.00
_cell.angle_beta   90.00
_cell.angle_gamma   90.00
#
_symmetry.space_group_name_H-M   'P 1'
#
loop_
_entity.id
_entity.type
_entity.pdbx_description
1 polymer ?
#
loop_
_entity_poly.entity_id
_entity_poly.type
_entity_poly.pdbx_seq_one_letter_code
_entity_poly.pdbx_strand_id
1 'polypeptide(L)'
;MRKVCRGLLITVLLLKVVHIYPQALLINFNSNIVENPMLVDKVIKENTNFINIDVEIPQIVGLANKDKEKVINKEILDWTDMWIKDVKDGSQEFNPTIP
;
A
#
# COMPACT_ATOMS: atom_id res chain seq x y z
N MET A 1 -58.53 -12.85 10.15
CA MET A 1 -58.19 -11.42 10.19
C MET A 1 -56.97 -11.08 11.05
N ARG A 2 -56.92 -11.40 12.36
CA ARG A 2 -55.78 -11.06 13.25
C ARG A 2 -54.37 -11.43 12.73
N LYS A 3 -54.20 -12.62 12.13
CA LYS A 3 -52.91 -13.09 11.59
C LYS A 3 -52.46 -12.30 10.35
N VAL A 4 -53.41 -11.93 9.49
CA VAL A 4 -53.18 -11.13 8.27
C VAL A 4 -52.80 -9.69 8.67
N CYS A 5 -53.51 -9.11 9.64
CA CYS A 5 -53.17 -7.79 10.19
C CYS A 5 -51.80 -7.78 10.88
N ARG A 6 -51.42 -8.85 11.60
CA ARG A 6 -50.05 -9.00 12.15
C ARG A 6 -48.99 -9.09 11.06
N GLY A 7 -49.26 -9.84 9.99
CA GLY A 7 -48.35 -9.92 8.84
C GLY A 7 -48.10 -8.55 8.22
N LEU A 8 -49.16 -7.80 7.92
CA LEU A 8 -49.06 -6.45 7.37
C LEU A 8 -48.29 -5.47 8.27
N LEU A 9 -48.51 -5.52 9.60
CA LEU A 9 -47.78 -4.70 10.56
C LEU A 9 -46.26 -4.98 10.56
N ILE A 10 -45.87 -6.26 10.45
CA ILE A 10 -44.46 -6.66 10.38
C ILE A 10 -43.84 -6.14 9.08
N THR A 11 -44.54 -6.22 7.95
CA THR A 11 -44.04 -5.72 6.67
C THR A 11 -43.84 -4.20 6.68
N VAL A 12 -44.76 -3.45 7.28
CA VAL A 12 -44.65 -1.99 7.42
C VAL A 12 -43.48 -1.59 8.32
N LEU A 13 -43.25 -2.33 9.42
CA LEU A 13 -42.09 -2.13 10.30
C LEU A 13 -40.77 -2.39 9.56
N LEU A 14 -40.68 -3.46 8.77
CA LEU A 14 -39.48 -3.77 7.99
C LEU A 14 -39.20 -2.69 6.92
N LEU A 15 -40.23 -2.22 6.21
CA LEU A 15 -40.10 -1.13 5.24
C LEU A 15 -39.58 0.16 5.88
N LYS A 16 -40.03 0.48 7.10
CA LYS A 16 -39.53 1.62 7.88
C LYS A 16 -38.04 1.46 8.24
N VAL A 17 -37.61 0.28 8.68
CA VAL A 17 -36.19 0.03 9.02
C VAL A 17 -35.29 0.20 7.79
N VAL A 18 -35.72 -0.30 6.63
CA VAL A 18 -34.97 -0.17 5.37
C VAL A 18 -34.90 1.29 4.89
N HIS A 19 -35.95 2.09 5.10
CA HIS A 19 -35.99 3.50 4.66
C HIS A 19 -35.33 4.49 5.61
N ILE A 20 -35.22 4.20 6.91
CA ILE A 20 -34.66 5.15 7.88
C ILE A 20 -33.12 5.12 7.86
N TYR A 21 -32.50 4.00 7.49
CA TYR A 21 -31.04 3.87 7.48
C TYR A 21 -30.43 3.27 6.20
N PRO A 22 -30.88 3.65 4.99
CA PRO A 22 -30.22 3.20 3.76
C PRO A 22 -28.75 3.63 3.76
N GLN A 23 -28.43 4.80 4.30
CA GLN A 23 -27.06 5.30 4.39
C GLN A 23 -26.17 4.47 5.31
N ALA A 24 -26.63 4.06 6.50
CA ALA A 24 -25.81 3.25 7.41
C ALA A 24 -25.57 1.84 6.84
N LEU A 25 -26.56 1.28 6.16
CA LEU A 25 -26.43 0.01 5.45
C LEU A 25 -25.46 0.13 4.27
N LEU A 26 -25.59 1.19 3.46
CA LEU A 26 -24.69 1.49 2.34
C LEU A 26 -23.26 1.77 2.80
N ILE A 27 -23.05 2.42 3.95
CA ILE A 27 -21.72 2.62 4.55
C ILE A 27 -21.09 1.29 4.96
N ASN A 28 -21.88 0.35 5.50
CA ASN A 28 -21.39 -1.00 5.83
C ASN A 28 -21.14 -1.89 4.60
N PHE A 29 -21.93 -1.74 3.52
CA PHE A 29 -21.71 -2.49 2.27
C PHE A 29 -20.61 -1.89 1.40
N ASN A 30 -20.42 -0.57 1.47
CA ASN A 30 -19.40 0.20 0.76
C ASN A 30 -18.28 0.64 1.70
N SER A 31 -17.97 -0.18 2.73
CA SER A 31 -16.63 -0.18 3.32
C SER A 31 -15.70 -0.68 2.23
N ASN A 32 -15.47 0.18 1.23
CA ASN A 32 -14.39 0.03 0.30
C ASN A 32 -13.20 -0.24 1.19
N ILE A 33 -12.69 -1.44 0.99
CA ILE A 33 -11.36 -1.90 1.31
C ILE A 33 -10.44 -0.95 0.53
N VAL A 34 -10.42 0.33 0.91
CA VAL A 34 -9.37 1.25 0.53
C VAL A 34 -8.24 0.73 1.37
N GLU A 35 -7.40 -0.10 0.77
CA GLU A 35 -6.11 -0.42 1.37
C GLU A 35 -5.51 0.93 1.78
N ASN A 36 -5.32 1.12 3.08
CA ASN A 36 -4.65 2.32 3.53
C ASN A 36 -3.22 2.23 3.01
N PRO A 37 -2.70 3.23 2.30
CA PRO A 37 -1.32 3.19 1.83
C PRO A 37 -0.39 2.98 3.02
N MET A 38 0.45 1.96 2.94
CA MET A 38 1.47 1.64 3.93
C MET A 38 2.84 1.83 3.30
N LEU A 39 3.78 2.30 4.11
CA LEU A 39 5.19 2.28 3.77
C LEU A 39 5.80 0.97 4.28
N VAL A 40 6.51 0.29 3.41
CA VAL A 40 7.21 -0.96 3.70
C VAL A 40 8.68 -0.77 3.35
N ASP A 41 9.56 -1.14 4.27
CA ASP A 41 11.00 -1.03 4.03
C ASP A 41 11.48 -2.22 3.20
N LYS A 42 12.22 -1.93 2.14
CA LYS A 42 12.91 -2.90 1.30
C LYS A 42 14.40 -2.77 1.55
N VAL A 43 15.01 -3.87 1.96
CA VAL A 43 16.44 -3.94 2.28
C VAL A 43 17.21 -4.35 1.02
N ILE A 44 18.26 -3.61 0.68
CA ILE A 44 19.21 -3.90 -0.40
C ILE A 44 20.59 -4.05 0.24
N LYS A 45 21.12 -5.27 0.18
CA LYS A 45 22.46 -5.60 0.66
C LYS A 45 23.33 -6.05 -0.49
N GLU A 46 24.48 -5.42 -0.64
CA GLU A 46 25.49 -5.83 -1.60
C GLU A 46 26.86 -5.79 -0.96
N ASN A 47 27.59 -6.90 -1.08
CA ASN A 47 28.97 -6.98 -0.62
C ASN A 47 29.89 -7.00 -1.83
N THR A 48 30.86 -6.11 -1.82
CA THR A 48 31.98 -6.12 -2.76
C THR A 48 33.27 -6.40 -1.99
N ASN A 49 34.38 -6.57 -2.69
CA ASN A 49 35.67 -6.86 -2.05
C ASN A 49 36.17 -5.71 -1.16
N PHE A 50 35.63 -4.49 -1.33
CA PHE A 50 36.15 -3.27 -0.70
C PHE A 50 35.11 -2.54 0.15
N ILE A 51 33.83 -2.65 -0.22
CA ILE A 51 32.73 -2.00 0.50
C ILE A 51 31.56 -2.96 0.69
N ASN A 52 30.90 -2.83 1.84
CA ASN A 52 29.61 -3.44 2.12
C ASN A 52 28.55 -2.34 2.07
N ILE A 53 27.54 -2.54 1.24
CA ILE A 53 26.42 -1.63 1.05
C ILE A 53 25.20 -2.28 1.70
N ASP A 54 24.58 -1.59 2.65
CA ASP A 54 23.36 -2.01 3.34
C ASP A 54 22.42 -0.81 3.38
N VAL A 55 21.38 -0.83 2.55
CA VAL A 55 20.44 0.28 2.37
C VAL A 55 19.02 -0.19 2.61
N GLU A 56 18.26 0.58 3.36
CA GLU A 56 16.81 0.40 3.52
C GLU A 56 16.09 1.48 2.73
N ILE A 57 15.23 1.08 1.78
CA ILE A 57 14.45 2.00 0.95
C ILE A 57 12.96 1.87 1.24
N PRO A 58 12.22 2.98 1.28
CA PRO A 58 10.77 2.92 1.43
C PRO A 58 10.11 2.45 0.14
N GLN A 59 9.07 1.64 0.27
CA GLN A 59 8.18 1.23 -0.82
C GLN A 59 6.73 1.48 -0.39
N ILE A 60 5.92 2.00 -1.29
CA ILE A 60 4.50 2.27 -1.02
C ILE A 60 3.69 1.05 -1.46
N VAL A 61 2.81 0.57 -0.60
CA VAL A 61 1.88 -0.52 -0.88
C VAL A 61 0.47 -0.09 -0.52
N GLY A 62 -0.51 -0.40 -1.35
CA GLY A 62 -1.92 -0.13 -1.05
C GLY A 62 -2.41 1.23 -1.58
N LEU A 63 -1.72 1.83 -2.54
CA LEU A 63 -2.26 2.98 -3.26
C LEU A 63 -3.48 2.56 -4.09
N ALA A 64 -4.52 3.40 -4.07
CA ALA A 64 -5.73 3.20 -4.88
C ALA A 64 -5.42 3.13 -6.38
N ASN A 65 -4.39 3.85 -6.84
CA ASN A 65 -3.87 3.77 -8.20
C ASN A 65 -2.59 2.94 -8.24
N LYS A 66 -2.71 1.67 -8.64
CA LYS A 66 -1.61 0.71 -8.70
C LYS A 66 -0.56 1.05 -9.78
N ASP A 67 -0.92 1.79 -10.83
CA ASP A 67 0.06 2.21 -11.85
C ASP A 67 0.96 3.31 -11.29
N LYS A 68 0.40 4.28 -10.56
CA LYS A 68 1.18 5.30 -9.86
C LYS A 68 2.05 4.70 -8.74
N GLU A 69 1.53 3.71 -8.01
CA GLU A 69 2.30 2.94 -7.02
C GLU A 69 3.58 2.37 -7.64
N LYS A 70 3.45 1.69 -8.79
CA LYS A 70 4.58 1.11 -9.52
C LYS A 70 5.57 2.16 -10.01
N VAL A 71 5.09 3.29 -10.54
CA VAL A 71 5.95 4.37 -11.02
C VAL A 71 6.80 4.95 -9.89
N ILE A 72 6.17 5.26 -8.75
CA ILE A 72 6.88 5.83 -7.59
C ILE A 72 7.89 4.82 -7.03
N ASN A 73 7.47 3.56 -6.81
CA ASN A 73 8.35 2.52 -6.29
C ASN A 73 9.54 2.25 -7.21
N LYS A 74 9.33 2.34 -8.53
CA LYS A 74 10.39 2.23 -9.53
C LYS A 74 11.34 3.42 -9.47
N GLU A 75 10.84 4.64 -9.37
CA GLU A 75 11.68 5.84 -9.29
C GLU A 75 12.59 5.81 -8.05
N ILE A 76 12.06 5.36 -6.89
CA ILE A 76 12.85 5.17 -5.67
C ILE A 76 13.94 4.10 -5.89
N LEU A 77 13.59 2.99 -6.54
CA LEU A 77 14.54 1.91 -6.82
C LEU A 77 15.63 2.37 -7.80
N ASP A 78 15.26 2.98 -8.91
CA ASP A 78 16.18 3.47 -9.94
C ASP A 78 17.16 4.50 -9.36
N TRP A 79 16.69 5.41 -8.49
CA TRP A 79 17.55 6.36 -7.79
C TRP A 79 18.54 5.66 -6.86
N THR A 80 18.08 4.64 -6.13
CA THR A 80 18.93 3.87 -5.21
C THR A 80 19.98 3.09 -5.98
N ASP A 81 19.60 2.46 -7.10
CA ASP A 81 20.53 1.71 -7.95
C ASP A 81 21.62 2.62 -8.54
N MET A 82 21.26 3.85 -8.94
CA MET A 82 22.25 4.85 -9.36
C MET A 82 23.20 5.23 -8.22
N TRP A 83 22.67 5.50 -7.03
CA TRP A 83 23.50 5.85 -5.87
C TRP A 83 24.46 4.71 -5.49
N ILE A 84 23.97 3.46 -5.47
CA ILE A 84 24.79 2.27 -5.22
C ILE A 84 25.91 2.17 -6.26
N LYS A 85 25.60 2.42 -7.53
CA LYS A 85 26.60 2.41 -8.61
C LYS A 85 27.65 3.49 -8.39
N ASP A 86 27.27 4.72 -8.08
CA ASP A 86 28.21 5.82 -7.86
C ASP A 86 29.16 5.51 -6.67
N VAL A 87 28.62 4.93 -5.60
CA VAL A 87 29.42 4.48 -4.45
C VAL A 87 30.39 3.37 -4.81
N LYS A 88 29.96 2.40 -5.64
CA LYS A 88 30.85 1.34 -6.15
C LYS A 88 31.95 1.91 -7.02
N ASP A 89 31.61 2.74 -7.99
CA ASP A 89 32.57 3.34 -8.93
C ASP A 89 33.60 4.18 -8.17
N GLY A 90 33.15 5.00 -7.21
CA GLY A 90 34.04 5.73 -6.31
C GLY A 90 34.95 4.79 -5.49
N SER A 91 34.42 3.70 -4.94
CA SER A 91 35.25 2.75 -4.19
C SER A 91 36.33 2.08 -5.05
N GLN A 92 36.07 1.87 -6.34
CA GLN A 92 37.05 1.32 -7.28
C GLN A 92 38.12 2.34 -7.65
N GLU A 93 37.76 3.63 -7.79
CA GLU A 93 38.70 4.71 -8.07
C GLU A 93 39.65 4.97 -6.89
N PHE A 94 39.14 4.88 -5.66
CA PHE A 94 39.93 4.98 -4.43
C PHE A 94 40.51 3.63 -3.96
N ASN A 95 40.54 2.62 -4.84
CA ASN A 95 41.23 1.37 -4.54
C ASN A 95 42.66 1.72 -4.09
N PRO A 96 43.08 1.36 -2.86
CA PRO A 96 44.44 1.63 -2.42
C PRO A 96 45.38 0.87 -3.36
N THR A 97 45.94 1.59 -4.33
CA THR A 97 47.07 1.12 -5.11
C THR A 97 48.16 0.83 -4.10
N ILE A 98 48.33 -0.44 -3.79
CA ILE A 98 49.32 -0.96 -2.87
C ILE A 98 50.68 -0.35 -3.29
N PRO A 99 51.45 0.29 -2.39
CA PRO A 99 52.83 0.64 -2.70
C PRO A 99 53.69 -0.61 -2.93
#